data_AF-F7XZY6-F1
#
_entry.id   AF-F7XZY6-F1
#
_cell.length_a   1.000
_cell.length_b   1.000
_cell.length_c   1.000
_cell.angle_alpha   90.00
_cell.angle_beta   90.00
_cell.angle_gamma   90.00
#
_symmetry.space_group_name_H-M   'P 1'
#
loop_
_entity.id
_entity.type
_entity.pdbx_description
1 polymer ?
#
loop_
_entity_poly.entity_id
_entity_poly.type
_entity_poly.pdbx_seq_one_letter_code
_entity_poly.pdbx_strand_id
1 'polypeptide(L)'
;MIRFWTKVMAAAFVALLPTQKAISGGSDDVRANCADDWPNNYQMQEFCIQQQQGAAATVSRYISQPLAGAEKDVMLQCANDWQLQRGYNWQMVLFCFEQQNAARKRLGK
;
A
#
# COMPACT_ATOMS: atom_id res chain seq x y z
N MET A 1 12.76 35.57 27.30
CA MET A 1 12.47 36.81 26.53
C MET A 1 12.00 36.40 25.14
N ILE A 2 10.70 36.46 24.89
CA ILE A 2 10.07 36.04 23.63
C ILE A 2 9.67 37.33 22.90
N ARG A 3 10.13 37.53 21.66
CA ARG A 3 9.65 38.61 20.79
C ARG A 3 8.65 38.02 19.80
N PHE A 4 7.38 38.12 20.17
CA PHE A 4 6.25 37.96 19.27
C PHE A 4 6.20 39.14 18.30
N TRP A 5 6.42 38.88 17.01
CA TRP A 5 5.96 39.77 15.96
C TRP A 5 4.76 39.12 15.28
N THR A 6 3.59 39.56 15.72
CA THR A 6 2.29 39.31 15.11
C THR A 6 2.28 39.82 13.68
N LYS A 7 2.14 38.90 12.73
CA LYS A 7 1.26 39.09 11.57
C LYS A 7 0.35 37.87 11.49
N VAL A 8 -0.86 38.05 12.00
CA VAL A 8 -1.97 37.11 11.82
C VAL A 8 -2.33 37.14 10.34
N MET A 9 -1.74 36.23 9.57
CA MET A 9 -2.35 35.77 8.33
C MET A 9 -3.25 34.62 8.74
N ALA A 10 -4.56 34.86 8.79
CA ALA A 10 -5.56 33.81 8.89
C ALA A 10 -5.50 32.97 7.60
N ALA A 11 -4.50 32.10 7.50
CA ALA A 11 -4.55 31.00 6.56
C ALA A 11 -5.58 30.03 7.13
N ALA A 12 -6.72 29.93 6.47
CA ALA A 12 -7.60 28.77 6.64
C ALA A 12 -6.73 27.53 6.41
N PHE A 13 -6.36 26.86 7.50
CA PHE A 13 -5.72 25.55 7.45
C PHE A 13 -6.80 24.61 6.91
N VAL A 14 -6.93 24.55 5.58
CA VAL A 14 -7.64 23.47 4.92
C VAL A 14 -6.88 22.23 5.34
N ALA A 15 -7.44 21.49 6.29
CA ALA A 15 -6.90 20.22 6.71
C ALA A 15 -6.89 19.31 5.47
N LEU A 16 -5.75 19.25 4.78
CA LEU A 16 -5.43 18.19 3.84
C LEU A 16 -5.30 16.92 4.69
N LEU A 17 -6.44 16.33 5.02
CA LEU A 17 -6.48 14.96 5.48
C LEU A 17 -5.84 14.13 4.36
N PRO A 18 -4.80 13.31 4.63
CA PRO A 18 -4.30 12.39 3.63
C PRO A 18 -5.47 11.50 3.22
N THR A 19 -5.89 11.62 1.96
CA THR A 19 -6.90 10.74 1.38
C THR A 19 -6.35 9.33 1.40
N GLN A 20 -6.76 8.53 2.39
CA GLN A 20 -6.44 7.11 2.41
C GLN A 20 -7.15 6.46 1.23
N LYS A 21 -6.38 6.12 0.19
CA LYS A 21 -6.91 5.34 -0.93
C LYS A 21 -7.31 3.98 -0.38
N ALA A 22 -8.54 3.55 -0.63
CA ALA A 22 -8.97 2.20 -0.30
C ALA A 22 -7.99 1.20 -0.94
N ILE A 23 -7.68 0.10 -0.23
CA ILE A 23 -6.86 -0.98 -0.77
C ILE A 23 -7.64 -1.64 -1.91
N SER A 24 -7.52 -1.07 -3.10
CA SER A 24 -8.08 -1.57 -4.35
C SER A 24 -7.10 -1.23 -5.47
N GLY A 25 -6.72 -2.24 -6.24
CA GLY A 25 -5.89 -2.11 -7.43
C GLY A 25 -6.43 -3.08 -8.46
N GLY A 26 -6.90 -2.53 -9.58
CA GLY A 26 -7.48 -3.32 -10.66
C GLY A 26 -6.43 -4.11 -11.42
N SER A 27 -6.87 -5.07 -12.24
CA SER A 27 -6.00 -5.79 -13.18
C SER A 27 -5.25 -4.85 -14.14
N ASP A 28 -5.85 -3.71 -14.44
CA ASP A 28 -5.33 -2.75 -15.42
C ASP A 28 -4.12 -1.97 -14.86
N ASP A 29 -4.14 -1.64 -13.57
CA ASP A 29 -3.00 -1.03 -12.87
C ASP A 29 -1.77 -1.97 -12.92
N VAL A 30 -1.99 -3.27 -12.68
CA VAL A 30 -0.93 -4.29 -12.70
C VAL A 30 -0.28 -4.39 -14.09
N ARG A 31 -1.10 -4.53 -15.15
CA ARG A 31 -0.58 -4.65 -16.53
C ARG A 31 0.26 -3.43 -16.90
N ALA A 32 -0.23 -2.26 -16.56
CA ALA A 32 0.42 -1.02 -16.94
C ALA A 32 1.72 -0.79 -16.15
N ASN A 33 1.76 -1.10 -14.85
CA ASN A 33 2.99 -1.04 -14.06
C ASN A 33 4.05 -2.03 -14.59
N CYS A 34 3.66 -3.27 -14.88
CA CYS A 34 4.59 -4.26 -15.43
C CYS A 34 5.15 -3.85 -16.80
N ALA A 35 4.34 -3.17 -17.62
CA ALA A 35 4.80 -2.61 -18.89
C ALA A 35 5.78 -1.46 -18.70
N ASP A 36 5.57 -0.58 -17.71
CA ASP A 36 6.49 0.51 -17.40
C ASP A 36 7.85 -0.01 -16.90
N ASP A 37 7.84 -1.04 -16.05
CA ASP A 37 9.05 -1.67 -15.51
C ASP A 37 9.86 -2.41 -16.59
N TRP A 38 9.17 -3.00 -17.57
CA TRP A 38 9.77 -3.85 -18.61
C TRP A 38 9.30 -3.50 -20.03
N PRO A 39 9.52 -2.28 -20.56
CA PRO A 39 8.83 -1.77 -21.76
C PRO A 39 8.90 -2.65 -23.02
N ASN A 40 10.01 -3.38 -23.19
CA ASN A 40 10.25 -4.22 -24.36
C ASN A 40 10.55 -5.69 -24.02
N ASN A 41 10.42 -6.08 -22.75
CA ASN A 41 10.65 -7.45 -22.32
C ASN A 41 9.31 -8.10 -21.98
N TYR A 42 8.61 -8.57 -23.01
CA TYR A 42 7.27 -9.14 -22.88
C TYR A 42 7.23 -10.39 -22.00
N GLN A 43 8.30 -11.19 -21.98
CA GLN A 43 8.41 -12.33 -21.07
C GLN A 43 8.41 -11.87 -19.60
N MET A 44 9.14 -10.79 -19.30
CA MET A 44 9.14 -10.22 -17.96
C MET A 44 7.84 -9.50 -17.62
N GLN A 45 7.17 -8.87 -18.59
CA GLN A 45 5.83 -8.31 -18.38
C GLN A 45 4.84 -9.42 -17.99
N GLU A 46 4.80 -10.53 -18.73
CA GLU A 46 3.93 -11.67 -18.43
C GLU A 46 4.22 -12.23 -17.04
N PHE A 47 5.50 -12.50 -16.75
CA PHE A 47 5.92 -12.99 -15.43
C PHE A 47 5.50 -12.03 -14.30
N CYS A 48 5.76 -10.73 -14.46
CA CYS A 48 5.34 -9.70 -13.50
C CYS A 48 3.82 -9.71 -13.27
N ILE A 49 3.02 -9.74 -14.35
CA ILE A 49 1.56 -9.75 -14.26
C ILE A 49 1.06 -10.96 -13.49
N GLN A 50 1.58 -12.16 -13.80
CA GLN A 50 1.20 -13.39 -13.11
C GLN A 50 1.52 -13.32 -11.60
N GLN A 51 2.72 -12.86 -11.25
CA GLN A 51 3.15 -12.71 -9.87
C GLN A 51 2.28 -11.71 -9.09
N GLN A 52 2.03 -10.54 -9.69
CA GLN A 52 1.24 -9.47 -9.06
C GLN A 52 -0.24 -9.88 -8.90
N GLN A 53 -0.82 -10.58 -9.87
CA GLN A 53 -2.19 -11.09 -9.78
C GLN A 53 -2.33 -12.19 -8.71
N GLY A 54 -1.38 -13.13 -8.65
CA GLY A 54 -1.36 -14.17 -7.62
C GLY A 54 -1.26 -13.59 -6.21
N ALA A 55 -0.40 -12.59 -6.02
CA ALA A 55 -0.27 -11.89 -4.76
C ALA A 55 -1.54 -11.09 -4.41
N ALA A 56 -2.12 -10.37 -5.38
CA ALA A 56 -3.37 -9.63 -5.19
C ALA A 56 -4.53 -10.53 -4.77
N ALA A 57 -4.67 -11.70 -5.40
CA ALA A 57 -5.68 -12.69 -5.03
C ALA A 57 -5.50 -13.20 -3.59
N THR A 58 -4.25 -13.40 -3.16
CA THR A 58 -3.94 -13.83 -1.79
C THR A 58 -4.24 -12.72 -0.78
N VAL A 59 -3.85 -11.48 -1.06
CA VAL A 59 -4.21 -10.31 -0.23
C VAL A 59 -5.73 -10.15 -0.16
N SER A 60 -6.45 -10.30 -1.28
CA SER A 60 -7.91 -10.27 -1.33
C SER A 60 -8.53 -11.31 -0.41
N ARG A 61 -7.95 -12.51 -0.31
CA ARG A 61 -8.42 -13.55 0.62
C ARG A 61 -8.20 -13.13 2.07
N TYR A 62 -7.05 -12.57 2.42
CA TYR A 62 -6.81 -12.04 3.77
C TYR A 62 -7.83 -10.97 4.16
N ILE A 63 -8.06 -9.97 3.29
CA ILE A 63 -8.99 -8.86 3.60
C ILE A 63 -10.47 -9.27 3.52
N SER A 64 -10.80 -10.40 2.88
CA SER A 64 -12.14 -10.99 2.91
C SER A 64 -12.46 -11.69 4.23
N GLN A 65 -11.44 -12.03 5.03
CA GLN A 65 -11.59 -12.55 6.37
C GLN A 65 -11.71 -11.41 7.39
N PRO A 66 -12.21 -11.65 8.62
CA PRO A 66 -12.29 -10.63 9.66
C PRO A 66 -10.89 -10.26 10.18
N LEU A 67 -10.22 -9.34 9.49
CA LEU A 67 -9.01 -8.69 10.01
C LEU A 67 -9.42 -7.66 11.07
N ALA A 68 -8.86 -7.78 12.27
CA ALA A 68 -9.14 -6.89 13.38
C ALA A 68 -7.87 -6.48 14.14
N GLY A 69 -7.95 -5.33 14.82
CA GLY A 69 -6.87 -4.78 15.64
C GLY A 69 -5.54 -4.71 14.89
N ALA A 70 -4.46 -5.10 15.57
CA ALA A 70 -3.10 -4.96 15.07
C ALA A 70 -2.83 -5.74 13.76
N GLU A 71 -3.56 -6.81 13.47
CA GLU A 71 -3.40 -7.52 12.19
C GLU A 71 -3.91 -6.68 11.02
N LYS A 72 -5.06 -6.02 11.20
CA LYS A 72 -5.60 -5.07 10.22
C LYS A 72 -4.67 -3.87 10.03
N ASP A 73 -4.11 -3.35 11.13
CA ASP A 73 -3.19 -2.22 11.08
C ASP A 73 -1.92 -2.55 10.29
N VAL A 74 -1.37 -3.76 10.48
CA VAL A 74 -0.23 -4.25 9.69
C VAL A 74 -0.57 -4.33 8.20
N MET A 75 -1.75 -4.84 7.84
CA MET A 75 -2.18 -4.90 6.43
C MET A 75 -2.28 -3.49 5.82
N LEU A 76 -2.89 -2.54 6.53
CA LEU A 76 -3.03 -1.16 6.06
C LEU A 76 -1.67 -0.49 5.89
N GLN A 77 -0.77 -0.68 6.85
CA GLN A 77 0.59 -0.15 6.77
C GLN A 77 1.34 -0.70 5.55
N CYS A 78 1.34 -2.03 5.39
CA CYS A 78 2.02 -2.68 4.25
C CYS A 78 1.44 -2.26 2.89
N ALA A 79 0.13 -2.06 2.80
CA ALA A 79 -0.48 -1.52 1.58
C ALA A 79 -0.01 -0.09 1.28
N ASN A 80 0.08 0.77 2.30
CA ASN A 80 0.56 2.14 2.13
C ASN A 80 2.04 2.21 1.75
N ASP A 81 2.90 1.41 2.39
CA ASP A 81 4.35 1.41 2.15
C ASP A 81 4.71 0.95 0.73
N TRP A 82 3.87 0.11 0.13
CA TRP A 82 4.07 -0.44 -1.21
C TRP A 82 3.03 0.02 -2.22
N GLN A 83 2.45 1.20 -1.98
CA GLN A 83 1.60 1.89 -2.93
C GLN A 83 2.45 2.39 -4.11
N LEU A 84 1.94 2.18 -5.33
CA LEU A 84 2.55 2.71 -6.55
C LEU A 84 1.76 3.94 -7.02
N GLN A 85 2.29 4.65 -8.02
CA GLN A 85 1.53 5.74 -8.68
C GLN A 85 0.15 5.24 -9.15
N ARG A 86 0.08 3.98 -9.59
CA ARG A 86 -1.14 3.27 -9.97
C ARG A 86 -1.22 1.96 -9.19
N GLY A 87 -2.26 1.78 -8.40
CA GLY A 87 -2.42 0.57 -7.57
C GLY A 87 -1.30 0.34 -6.56
N TYR A 88 -0.82 -0.90 -6.47
CA TYR A 88 0.10 -1.39 -5.45
C TYR A 88 1.09 -2.39 -6.04
N ASN A 89 2.27 -2.53 -5.41
CA ASN A 89 3.13 -3.69 -5.62
C ASN A 89 2.63 -4.83 -4.72
N TRP A 90 1.66 -5.60 -5.20
CA TRP A 90 0.99 -6.66 -4.45
C TRP A 90 1.93 -7.73 -3.91
N GLN A 91 2.99 -8.08 -4.66
CA GLN A 91 4.00 -9.02 -4.16
C GLN A 91 4.66 -8.48 -2.89
N MET A 92 5.00 -7.19 -2.87
CA MET A 92 5.61 -6.56 -1.71
C MET A 92 4.61 -6.30 -0.57
N VAL A 93 3.35 -5.98 -0.88
CA VAL A 93 2.27 -5.90 0.13
C VAL A 93 2.10 -7.25 0.83
N LEU A 94 1.98 -8.34 0.06
CA LEU A 94 1.82 -9.69 0.61
C LEU A 94 3.03 -10.08 1.46
N PHE A 95 4.23 -9.93 0.91
CA PHE A 95 5.46 -10.25 1.63
C PHE A 95 5.58 -9.44 2.93
N CYS A 96 5.34 -8.13 2.88
CA CYS A 96 5.35 -7.27 4.06
C CYS A 96 4.35 -7.76 5.11
N PHE A 97 3.10 -8.02 4.72
CA PHE A 97 2.06 -8.45 5.65
C PHE A 97 2.43 -9.77 6.33
N GLU A 98 2.88 -10.77 5.57
CA GLU A 98 3.28 -12.07 6.11
C GLU A 98 4.44 -11.93 7.10
N GLN A 99 5.48 -11.19 6.74
CA GLN A 99 6.66 -11.00 7.60
C GLN A 99 6.33 -10.22 8.86
N GLN A 100 5.63 -9.09 8.73
CA GLN A 100 5.30 -8.22 9.86
C GLN A 100 4.29 -8.88 10.80
N ASN A 101 3.26 -9.55 10.26
CA ASN A 101 2.27 -10.23 11.08
C ASN A 101 2.88 -11.44 11.81
N ALA A 102 3.78 -12.19 11.15
CA ALA A 102 4.50 -13.27 11.81
C ALA A 102 5.44 -12.76 12.91
N ALA A 103 6.17 -11.67 12.67
CA ALA A 103 7.04 -11.05 13.67
C ALA A 103 6.23 -10.51 14.87
N ARG A 104 5.12 -9.82 14.60
CA ARG A 104 4.18 -9.32 15.61
C ARG A 104 3.71 -10.46 16.53
N LYS A 105 3.26 -11.58 15.96
CA LYS A 105 2.84 -12.77 16.71
C LYS A 105 3.96 -13.34 17.58
N ARG A 106 5.20 -13.42 17.07
CA ARG A 106 6.38 -13.87 17.85
C ARG A 106 6.71 -12.93 19.02
N LEU A 107 6.39 -11.65 18.90
CA LEU A 107 6.59 -10.64 19.94
C LEU A 107 5.42 -10.54 20.94
N GLY A 108 4.35 -11.35 20.78
CA GLY A 108 3.17 -11.27 21.64
C GLY A 108 2.38 -9.97 21.49
N LYS A 109 2.50 -9.30 20.33
CA LYS A 109 1.75 -8.10 19.96
C LYS A 109 0.54 -8.46 19.10
#